data_AF-A0A5K0W0K1-F1
#
_entry.id   AF-A0A5K0W0K1-F1
#
_cell.length_a   1.000
_cell.length_b   1.000
_cell.length_c   1.000
_cell.angle_alpha   90.00
_cell.angle_beta   90.00
_cell.angle_gamma   90.00
#
_symmetry.space_group_name_H-M   'P 1'
#
loop_
_entity.id
_entity.type
_entity.pdbx_description
1 polymer ?
#
loop_
_entity_poly.entity_id
_entity_poly.type
_entity_poly.pdbx_seq_one_letter_code
_entity_poly.pdbx_strand_id
1 'polypeptide(L)' 'LTAITQLVHHGMIYVPMGYTFGAGMFEMEHVKGGSPYGAGTYAGDGSRQPTELELEQAFHQGKYIAGIANKLKGSA' A
#
# COMPACT_ATOMS: atom_id res chain seq x y z
N LEU A 1 1.75 0.17 10.81
CA LEU A 1 3.05 0.85 10.57
C LEU A 1 4.21 0.27 11.40
N THR A 2 3.96 -0.58 12.39
CA THR A 2 4.99 -1.12 13.32
C THR A 2 6.09 -1.96 12.64
N ALA A 3 5.82 -2.54 11.46
CA ALA A 3 6.78 -3.37 10.75
C ALA A 3 7.92 -2.58 10.08
N ILE A 4 7.73 -1.30 9.71
CA ILE A 4 8.70 -0.55 8.89
C ILE A 4 10.05 -0.44 9.61
N THR A 5 10.05 -0.12 10.90
CA THR A 5 11.29 -0.01 11.67
C THR A 5 12.06 -1.33 11.70
N GLN A 6 11.36 -2.46 11.79
CA GLN A 6 11.99 -3.78 11.80
C GLN A 6 12.63 -4.11 10.44
N LEU A 7 11.92 -3.82 9.34
CA LEU A 7 12.41 -4.08 7.98
C LEU A 7 13.63 -3.20 7.63
N VAL A 8 13.60 -1.93 8.02
CA VAL A 8 14.71 -1.00 7.77
C VAL A 8 15.94 -1.38 8.59
N HIS A 9 15.80 -1.87 9.83
CA HIS A 9 16.94 -2.42 10.59
C HIS A 9 17.61 -3.62 9.90
N HIS A 10 16.86 -4.41 9.13
CA HIS A 10 17.40 -5.49 8.29
C HIS A 10 18.03 -5.00 6.98
N GLY A 11 18.10 -3.70 6.74
CA GLY A 11 18.65 -3.13 5.51
C GLY A 11 17.72 -3.24 4.30
N MET A 12 16.44 -3.52 4.51
CA MET A 12 15.46 -3.55 3.41
C MET A 12 15.07 -2.13 2.99
N ILE A 13 14.90 -1.94 1.68
CA ILE A 13 14.40 -0.68 1.11
C ILE A 13 12.87 -0.64 1.29
N TYR A 14 12.40 0.33 2.06
CA TYR A 14 10.97 0.60 2.19
C TYR A 14 10.48 1.47 1.02
N VAL A 15 9.46 0.99 0.32
CA VAL A 15 8.80 1.67 -0.79
C VAL A 15 7.38 2.07 -0.37
N PRO A 16 7.11 3.34 -0.01
CA PRO A 16 5.77 3.82 0.26
C PRO A 16 4.97 3.98 -1.04
N MET A 17 3.64 3.87 -0.97
CA MET A 17 2.78 4.14 -2.13
C MET A 17 2.70 5.65 -2.44
N GLY A 18 2.79 6.50 -1.41
CA GLY A 18 2.46 7.91 -1.54
C GLY A 18 1.00 8.10 -2.00
N TYR A 19 0.75 9.15 -2.77
CA TYR A 19 -0.56 9.41 -3.39
C TYR A 19 -0.65 8.91 -4.85
N THR A 20 0.21 7.96 -5.25
CA THR A 20 0.31 7.50 -6.64
C THR A 20 -0.90 6.73 -7.15
N PHE A 21 -1.78 6.25 -6.26
CA PHE A 21 -3.08 5.67 -6.60
C PHE A 21 -4.12 6.74 -7.05
N GLY A 22 -3.75 8.03 -7.05
CA GLY A 22 -4.52 9.10 -7.67
C GLY A 22 -5.83 9.40 -6.96
N ALA A 23 -6.89 9.61 -7.73
CA ALA A 23 -8.21 10.03 -7.21
C ALA A 23 -8.75 9.10 -6.12
N GLY A 24 -8.49 7.78 -6.19
CA GLY A 24 -8.90 6.83 -5.17
C GLY A 24 -8.29 7.07 -3.79
N MET A 25 -7.20 7.84 -3.69
CA MET A 25 -6.65 8.28 -2.40
C MET A 25 -7.49 9.37 -1.74
N PHE A 26 -8.18 10.19 -2.53
CA PHE A 26 -8.93 11.38 -2.10
C PHE A 26 -10.45 11.18 -2.07
N GLU A 27 -10.92 9.97 -2.34
CA GLU A 27 -12.32 9.57 -2.14
C GLU A 27 -12.70 9.72 -0.64
N MET A 28 -13.87 10.30 -0.35
CA MET A 28 -14.32 10.68 0.99
C MET A 28 -15.80 10.42 1.28
N GLU A 29 -16.58 9.92 0.32
CA GLU A 29 -17.99 9.56 0.47
C GLU A 29 -18.15 8.26 1.27
N HIS A 30 -17.18 7.35 1.18
CA HIS A 30 -17.22 6.06 1.86
C HIS A 30 -16.02 5.83 2.79
N VAL A 31 -16.26 5.10 3.87
CA VAL A 31 -15.19 4.65 4.76
C VAL A 31 -14.30 3.66 4.02
N LYS A 32 -13.01 3.99 3.91
CA LYS A 32 -11.97 3.14 3.32
C LYS A 32 -10.70 3.14 4.16
N GLY A 33 -9.95 2.05 4.05
CA GLY A 33 -8.61 1.92 4.59
C GLY A 33 -7.53 2.51 3.68
N GLY A 34 -6.28 2.31 4.11
CA GLY A 34 -5.09 2.71 3.37
C GLY A 34 -4.62 4.13 3.67
N SER A 35 -3.37 4.39 3.30
CA SER A 35 -2.70 5.68 3.53
C SER A 35 -1.52 5.83 2.58
N PRO A 36 -0.82 6.98 2.56
CA PRO A 36 0.41 7.13 1.78
C PRO A 36 1.51 6.11 2.14
N TYR A 37 1.42 5.47 3.32
CA TYR A 37 2.35 4.42 3.73
C TYR A 37 2.11 3.07 3.04
N GLY A 38 0.92 2.84 2.47
CA GLY A 38 0.51 1.57 1.88
C GLY A 38 -1.01 1.36 1.91
N ALA A 39 -1.48 0.39 1.14
CA ALA A 39 -2.87 -0.03 1.11
C ALA A 39 -3.28 -0.61 2.46
N GLY A 40 -4.57 -0.57 2.72
CA GLY A 40 -5.16 -1.14 3.93
C GLY A 40 -6.66 -1.22 3.78
N THR A 41 -7.29 -2.00 4.66
CA THR A 41 -8.74 -2.16 4.71
C THR A 41 -9.26 -1.81 6.10
N TYR A 42 -10.45 -1.21 6.16
CA TYR A 42 -11.17 -1.04 7.42
C TYR A 42 -11.99 -2.29 7.73
N ALA A 43 -11.63 -3.04 8.76
CA ALA A 43 -12.28 -4.32 9.08
C ALA A 43 -13.57 -4.19 9.91
N GLY A 44 -13.84 -3.02 10.53
CA GLY A 44 -14.94 -2.88 11.50
C GLY A 44 -14.79 -3.85 12.68
N ASP A 45 -15.84 -4.60 12.98
CA ASP A 45 -15.87 -5.69 13.98
C ASP A 45 -15.41 -7.06 13.42
N GLY A 46 -14.91 -7.08 12.18
CA GLY A 46 -14.52 -8.29 11.45
C GLY A 46 -15.57 -8.77 10.43
N SER A 47 -16.78 -8.19 10.43
CA SER A 47 -17.81 -8.53 9.44
C SER A 47 -17.60 -7.87 8.08
N ARG A 48 -16.93 -6.71 8.03
CA ARG A 48 -16.70 -5.96 6.80
C ARG A 48 -15.56 -6.59 6.00
N GLN A 49 -15.83 -6.84 4.71
CA GLN A 49 -14.82 -7.28 3.75
C GLN A 49 -14.16 -6.07 3.06
N PRO A 50 -12.95 -6.24 2.50
CA PRO A 50 -12.32 -5.22 1.69
C PRO A 50 -13.23 -4.76 0.55
N THR A 51 -13.37 -3.44 0.39
CA THR A 51 -14.12 -2.87 -0.74
C THR A 51 -13.33 -2.97 -2.03
N GLU A 52 -14.00 -2.81 -3.17
CA GLU A 52 -13.35 -2.77 -4.48
C GLU A 52 -12.23 -1.71 -4.53
N LEU A 53 -12.49 -0.50 -4.01
CA LEU A 53 -11.50 0.57 -3.93
C LEU A 53 -10.26 0.20 -3.11
N GLU A 54 -10.43 -0.53 -1.99
CA GLU A 54 -9.32 -1.00 -1.16
C GLU A 54 -8.50 -2.10 -1.87
N LEU A 55 -9.19 -2.98 -2.61
CA LEU A 55 -8.55 -4.04 -3.41
C LEU A 55 -7.77 -3.46 -4.59
N GLU A 56 -8.33 -2.47 -5.29
CA GLU A 56 -7.64 -1.74 -6.36
C GLU A 56 -6.40 -1.01 -5.84
N GLN A 57 -6.49 -0.39 -4.66
CA GLN A 57 -5.34 0.24 -4.01
C GLN A 57 -4.25 -0.80 -3.69
N ALA A 58 -4.62 -1.99 -3.22
CA ALA A 58 -3.68 -3.07 -2.96
C ALA A 58 -3.02 -3.59 -4.25
N PHE A 59 -3.79 -3.73 -5.33
CA PHE A 59 -3.27 -4.11 -6.64
C PHE A 59 -2.27 -3.08 -7.18
N HIS A 60 -2.61 -1.78 -7.05
CA HIS A 60 -1.70 -0.68 -7.40
C HIS A 60 -0.41 -0.74 -6.59
N GLN A 61 -0.48 -0.99 -5.27
CA GLN A 61 0.71 -1.17 -4.42
C GLN A 61 1.61 -2.29 -4.94
N GLY A 62 1.02 -3.45 -5.23
CA GLY A 62 1.75 -4.62 -5.72
C GLY A 62 2.48 -4.32 -7.02
N LYS A 63 1.79 -3.71 -7.98
CA LYS A 63 2.38 -3.28 -9.26
C LYS A 63 3.51 -2.26 -9.05
N TYR A 64 3.33 -1.29 -8.16
CA TYR A 64 4.31 -0.25 -7.89
C TYR A 64 5.60 -0.81 -7.28
N ILE A 65 5.49 -1.63 -6.23
CA ILE A 65 6.64 -2.25 -5.57
C ILE A 65 7.35 -3.22 -6.51
N ALA A 66 6.61 -4.05 -7.25
CA ALA A 66 7.19 -4.96 -8.24
C ALA A 66 7.97 -4.22 -9.33
N GLY A 67 7.45 -3.08 -9.79
CA GLY A 67 8.13 -2.22 -10.76
C GLY A 67 9.47 -1.68 -10.23
N ILE A 68 9.52 -1.26 -8.97
CA ILE A 68 10.76 -0.77 -8.34
C ILE A 68 11.76 -1.93 -8.11
N ALA A 69 11.29 -3.06 -7.59
CA ALA A 69 12.12 -4.25 -7.40
C ALA A 69 12.76 -4.71 -8.72
N ASN A 70 11.99 -4.74 -9.83
CA ASN A 70 12.50 -5.10 -11.15
C ASN A 70 13.59 -4.14 -11.66
N LYS A 71 13.45 -2.84 -11.39
CA LYS A 71 14.49 -1.85 -11.75
C LYS A 71 15.78 -2.06 -10.96
N LEU A 72 15.68 -2.41 -9.68
CA LEU A 72 16.83 -2.63 -8.81
C LEU A 72 17.51 -3.99 -9.02
N LYS A 73 16.78 -5.01 -9.50
CA LYS A 73 17.28 -6.37 -9.73
C LYS A 73 18.57 -6.42 -10.59
N GLY A 74 18.74 -5.48 -11.53
CA GLY A 74 19.90 -5.43 -12.43
C GLY A 74 20.97 -4.41 -12.04
N SER A 75 20.85 -3.76 -10.88
CA SER A 75 21.79 -2.72 -10.42
C SER A 75 22.83 -3.25 -9.42
N ALA A 76 23.00 -4.57 -9.33
CA ALA A 76 23.99 -5.26 -8.51
C ALA A 76 25.00 -6.01 -9.39
#